data_AF-U7LAH5-F1
#
_entry.id   AF-U7LAH5-F1
#
_cell.length_a   1.000
_cell.length_b   1.000
_cell.length_c   1.000
_cell.angle_alpha   90.00
_cell.angle_beta   90.00
_cell.angle_gamma   90.00
#
_symmetry.space_group_name_H-M   'P 1'
#
loop_
_entity.id
_entity.type
_entity.pdbx_description
1 polymer ?
#
loop_
_entity_poly.entity_id
_entity_poly.type
_entity_poly.pdbx_seq_one_letter_code
_entity_poly.pdbx_strand_id
1 'polypeptide(L)'
;MIFDETAPIWPSILLAVILSGDVILSIRPVEFIEKCLTGVKFPRQWWWALIYIKCVAISGLIVGLAYPGVRVAALAGIVTYFFAAAFAHLKAKFTGTEFWANCLGMLILSIAALIVTLAA
;
A
#
# COMPACT_ATOMS: atom_id res chain seq x y z
N MET A 1 -16.66 20.50 -4.01
CA MET A 1 -16.81 20.70 -2.55
C MET A 1 -16.48 19.44 -1.72
N ILE A 2 -16.06 18.30 -2.30
CA ILE A 2 -15.74 17.07 -1.53
C ILE A 2 -14.22 16.81 -1.40
N PHE A 3 -13.38 17.42 -2.26
CA PHE A 3 -11.93 17.28 -2.19
C PHE A 3 -11.30 18.67 -2.21
N ASP A 4 -10.71 19.06 -1.08
CA ASP A 4 -10.04 20.35 -0.90
C ASP A 4 -8.70 20.37 -1.67
N GLU A 5 -8.43 21.45 -2.38
CA GLU A 5 -7.16 21.67 -3.08
C GLU A 5 -6.02 22.00 -2.09
N THR A 6 -6.35 22.48 -0.90
CA THR A 6 -5.41 22.82 0.16
C THR A 6 -4.99 21.62 1.02
N ALA A 7 -5.64 20.47 0.83
CA ALA A 7 -5.34 19.26 1.59
C ALA A 7 -3.87 18.83 1.38
N PRO A 8 -3.17 18.43 2.46
CA PRO A 8 -1.73 18.23 2.45
C PRO A 8 -1.33 17.12 1.47
N ILE A 9 -0.42 17.44 0.55
CA ILE A 9 0.09 16.48 -0.45
C ILE A 9 1.18 15.55 0.09
N TRP A 10 1.84 15.94 1.19
CA TRP A 10 2.98 15.21 1.74
C TRP A 10 2.69 13.74 2.13
N PRO A 11 1.49 13.35 2.62
CA PRO A 11 1.21 11.94 2.92
C PRO A 11 1.21 11.08 1.66
N SER A 12 0.75 11.63 0.53
CA SER A 12 0.76 10.95 -0.77
C SER A 12 2.17 10.77 -1.29
N ILE A 13 3.02 11.81 -1.15
CA ILE A 13 4.44 11.73 -1.53
C ILE A 13 5.17 10.69 -0.68
N LEU A 14 4.97 10.71 0.64
CA LEU A 14 5.58 9.76 1.56
C LEU A 14 5.20 8.31 1.22
N LEU A 15 3.91 8.04 1.01
CA LEU A 15 3.44 6.70 0.63
C LEU A 15 3.95 6.28 -0.75
N ALA A 16 4.01 7.19 -1.71
CA ALA A 16 4.55 6.89 -3.03
C ALA A 16 6.04 6.49 -2.95
N VAL A 17 6.83 7.15 -2.11
CA VAL A 17 8.24 6.80 -1.87
C VAL A 17 8.37 5.43 -1.22
N ILE A 18 7.60 5.14 -0.17
CA ILE A 18 7.64 3.87 0.54
C ILE A 18 7.21 2.71 -0.38
N LEU A 19 6.09 2.87 -1.11
CA LEU A 19 5.61 1.87 -2.06
C LEU A 19 6.59 1.66 -3.21
N SER A 20 7.31 2.69 -3.65
CA SER A 20 8.37 2.56 -4.66
C SER A 20 9.51 1.69 -4.14
N GLY A 21 9.92 1.88 -2.88
CA GLY A 21 10.88 1.01 -2.20
C GLY A 21 10.39 -0.45 -2.16
N ASP A 22 9.13 -0.66 -1.78
CA ASP A 22 8.53 -2.00 -1.76
C ASP A 22 8.48 -2.66 -3.15
N VAL A 23 8.14 -1.90 -4.20
CA VAL A 23 8.22 -2.38 -5.60
C VAL A 23 9.62 -2.84 -5.95
N ILE A 24 10.65 -2.03 -5.65
CA ILE A 24 12.05 -2.36 -5.95
C ILE A 24 12.45 -3.66 -5.22
N LEU A 25 12.11 -3.78 -3.94
CA LEU A 25 12.36 -4.98 -3.14
C LEU A 25 11.54 -6.20 -3.60
N SER A 26 10.42 -5.99 -4.30
CA SER A 26 9.55 -7.05 -4.83
C SER A 26 9.97 -7.56 -6.22
N ILE A 27 10.68 -6.76 -7.04
CA ILE A 27 11.16 -7.19 -8.37
C ILE A 27 12.13 -8.36 -8.27
N ARG A 28 13.06 -8.28 -7.31
CA ARG A 28 13.91 -9.39 -6.89
C ARG A 28 13.65 -9.61 -5.41
N PRO A 29 12.68 -10.47 -5.06
CA PRO A 29 12.19 -10.59 -3.69
C PRO A 29 13.34 -10.95 -2.76
N VAL A 30 13.62 -10.05 -1.82
CA VAL A 30 14.52 -10.33 -0.69
C VAL A 30 13.86 -11.35 0.24
N GLU A 31 14.64 -12.05 1.06
CA GLU A 31 14.16 -13.14 1.91
C GLU A 31 12.91 -12.78 2.73
N PHE A 32 12.83 -11.53 3.20
CA PHE A 32 11.67 -11.02 3.93
C PHE A 32 10.36 -11.01 3.11
N ILE A 33 10.41 -10.53 1.86
CA ILE A 33 9.24 -10.48 0.97
C ILE A 33 8.86 -11.90 0.54
N GLU A 34 9.84 -12.71 0.17
CA GLU A 34 9.61 -14.11 -0.20
C GLU A 34 8.97 -14.90 0.96
N LYS A 35 9.48 -14.76 2.18
CA LYS A 35 8.92 -15.39 3.38
C LYS A 35 7.50 -14.90 3.67
N CYS A 36 7.21 -13.61 3.45
CA CYS A 36 5.87 -13.06 3.59
C CYS A 36 4.90 -13.72 2.61
N LEU A 37 5.23 -13.73 1.32
CA LEU A 37 4.38 -14.25 0.25
C LEU A 37 4.17 -15.76 0.36
N THR A 38 5.22 -16.51 0.70
CA THR A 38 5.12 -17.96 0.94
C THR A 38 4.37 -18.27 2.23
N GLY A 39 4.54 -17.46 3.29
CA GLY A 39 3.83 -17.59 4.56
C GLY A 39 2.32 -17.47 4.43
N VAL A 40 1.84 -16.60 3.52
CA VAL A 40 0.40 -16.50 3.17
C VAL A 40 -0.03 -17.43 2.03
N LYS A 41 0.87 -18.33 1.57
CA LYS A 41 0.64 -19.28 0.47
C LYS A 41 0.22 -18.60 -0.85
N PHE A 42 0.75 -17.41 -1.12
CA PHE A 42 0.45 -16.68 -2.36
C PHE A 42 1.20 -17.30 -3.56
N PRO A 43 0.50 -17.68 -4.65
CA PRO A 43 1.13 -18.41 -5.75
C PRO A 43 2.27 -17.62 -6.42
N ARG A 44 3.43 -18.26 -6.59
CA ARG A 44 4.63 -17.62 -7.15
C ARG A 44 4.41 -17.00 -8.53
N GLN A 45 3.63 -17.66 -9.38
CA GLN A 45 3.28 -17.16 -10.72
C GLN A 45 2.46 -15.85 -10.70
N TRP A 46 1.90 -15.45 -9.56
CA TRP A 46 1.10 -14.24 -9.39
C TRP A 46 1.85 -13.11 -8.66
N TRP A 47 3.11 -13.31 -8.27
CA TRP A 47 3.86 -12.28 -7.52
C TRP A 47 4.02 -10.96 -8.30
N TRP A 48 4.12 -11.03 -9.63
CA TRP A 48 4.16 -9.85 -10.50
C TRP A 48 2.89 -8.98 -10.38
N ALA A 49 1.74 -9.57 -10.04
CA ALA A 49 0.50 -8.81 -9.88
C ALA A 49 0.58 -7.85 -8.67
N LEU A 50 1.33 -8.23 -7.62
CA LEU A 50 1.58 -7.36 -6.47
C LEU A 50 2.52 -6.20 -6.82
N ILE A 51 3.47 -6.41 -7.73
CA ILE A 51 4.30 -5.33 -8.27
C ILE A 51 3.42 -4.39 -9.09
N TYR A 52 2.61 -4.94 -9.99
CA TYR A 52 1.72 -4.18 -10.86
C TYR A 52 0.74 -3.30 -10.06
N ILE A 53 0.05 -3.86 -9.06
CA ILE A 53 -0.92 -3.10 -8.27
C ILE A 53 -0.26 -1.99 -7.43
N LYS A 54 0.96 -2.21 -6.93
CA LYS A 54 1.74 -1.16 -6.24
C LYS A 54 2.16 -0.05 -7.21
N CYS A 55 2.58 -0.39 -8.44
CA CYS A 55 2.85 0.61 -9.47
C CYS A 55 1.60 1.43 -9.81
N VAL A 56 0.43 0.79 -9.96
CA VAL A 56 -0.84 1.49 -10.18
C VAL A 56 -1.16 2.42 -9.01
N ALA A 57 -0.95 1.98 -7.77
CA ALA A 57 -1.14 2.83 -6.58
C ALA A 57 -0.20 4.05 -6.59
N ILE A 58 1.09 3.85 -6.89
CA ILE A 58 2.08 4.94 -7.01
C ILE A 58 1.66 5.92 -8.11
N SER A 59 1.29 5.44 -9.29
CA SER A 59 0.79 6.28 -10.38
C SER A 59 -0.45 7.06 -9.97
N GLY A 60 -1.39 6.42 -9.27
CA GLY A 60 -2.57 7.09 -8.71
C GLY A 60 -2.22 8.19 -7.72
N LEU A 61 -1.24 7.98 -6.85
CA LEU A 61 -0.76 9.02 -5.92
C LEU A 61 -0.08 10.18 -6.65
N ILE A 62 0.72 9.91 -7.69
CA ILE A 62 1.39 10.94 -8.51
C ILE A 62 0.35 11.78 -9.27
N VAL A 63 -0.59 11.14 -9.96
CA VAL A 63 -1.69 11.84 -10.64
C VAL A 63 -2.55 12.59 -9.61
N GLY A 64 -2.74 12.00 -8.43
CA GLY A 64 -3.44 12.61 -7.31
C GLY A 64 -2.84 13.92 -6.79
N LEU A 65 -1.57 14.22 -7.08
CA LEU A 65 -0.98 15.51 -6.75
C LEU A 65 -1.66 16.67 -7.49
N ALA A 66 -2.11 16.42 -8.72
CA ALA A 66 -2.83 17.40 -9.54
C ALA A 66 -4.36 17.23 -9.43
N TYR A 67 -4.84 16.02 -9.12
CA TYR A 67 -6.27 15.70 -9.11
C TYR A 67 -6.71 15.13 -7.75
N PRO A 68 -7.27 15.95 -6.84
CA PRO A 68 -7.62 15.55 -5.48
C PRO A 68 -8.54 14.31 -5.38
N GLY A 69 -9.49 14.15 -6.31
CA GLY A 69 -10.34 12.95 -6.34
C GLY A 69 -9.58 11.65 -6.63
N VAL A 70 -8.56 11.70 -7.49
CA VAL A 70 -7.69 10.55 -7.80
C VAL A 70 -6.83 10.21 -6.58
N ARG A 71 -6.33 11.23 -5.85
CA ARG A 71 -5.58 11.05 -4.60
C ARG A 71 -6.37 10.26 -3.57
N VAL A 72 -7.60 10.66 -3.29
CA VAL A 72 -8.45 9.95 -2.33
C VAL A 72 -8.77 8.53 -2.80
N ALA A 73 -9.09 8.34 -4.08
CA ALA A 73 -9.33 7.01 -4.63
C ALA A 73 -8.10 6.09 -4.52
N ALA A 74 -6.90 6.61 -4.81
CA ALA A 74 -5.65 5.86 -4.68
C ALA A 74 -5.37 5.48 -3.23
N LEU A 75 -5.51 6.42 -2.28
CA LEU A 75 -5.35 6.16 -0.85
C LEU A 75 -6.35 5.11 -0.33
N ALA A 76 -7.62 5.22 -0.73
CA ALA A 76 -8.64 4.23 -0.39
C ALA A 76 -8.28 2.84 -0.94
N GLY A 77 -7.81 2.77 -2.19
CA GLY A 77 -7.34 1.53 -2.81
C GLY A 77 -6.15 0.90 -2.07
N ILE A 78 -5.18 1.71 -1.64
CA ILE A 78 -4.03 1.26 -0.83
C ILE A 78 -4.52 0.66 0.50
N VAL A 79 -5.44 1.35 1.19
CA VAL A 79 -6.04 0.86 2.43
C VAL A 79 -6.75 -0.48 2.21
N THR A 80 -7.60 -0.57 1.17
CA THR A 80 -8.31 -1.82 0.83
C THR A 80 -7.33 -2.96 0.51
N TYR A 81 -6.26 -2.68 -0.22
CA TYR A 81 -5.20 -3.65 -0.52
C TYR A 81 -4.56 -4.18 0.77
N PHE A 82 -4.16 -3.31 1.69
CA PHE A 82 -3.53 -3.74 2.94
C PHE A 82 -4.50 -4.43 3.89
N PHE A 83 -5.80 -4.11 3.86
CA PHE A 83 -6.82 -4.90 4.55
C PHE A 83 -6.91 -6.32 4.00
N ALA A 84 -6.95 -6.49 2.67
CA ALA A 84 -6.97 -7.81 2.05
C ALA A 84 -5.70 -8.61 2.38
N ALA A 85 -4.53 -7.95 2.38
CA ALA A 85 -3.28 -8.56 2.81
C ALA A 85 -3.34 -8.99 4.28
N ALA A 86 -3.82 -8.13 5.18
CA ALA A 86 -3.95 -8.45 6.60
C ALA A 86 -4.87 -9.65 6.83
N PHE A 87 -6.00 -9.70 6.12
CA PHE A 87 -6.89 -10.84 6.14
C PHE A 87 -6.21 -12.14 5.65
N ALA A 88 -5.40 -12.08 4.60
CA ALA A 88 -4.64 -13.25 4.12
C ALA A 88 -3.64 -13.76 5.18
N HIS A 89 -2.95 -12.87 5.87
CA HIS A 89 -2.07 -13.21 7.00
C HIS A 89 -2.81 -13.90 8.15
N LEU A 90 -3.95 -13.33 8.57
CA LEU A 90 -4.78 -13.91 9.62
C LEU A 90 -5.30 -15.30 9.22
N LYS A 91 -5.77 -15.45 7.97
CA LYS A 91 -6.26 -16.72 7.42
C LYS A 91 -5.16 -17.79 7.37
N ALA A 92 -3.94 -17.39 7.03
CA ALA A 92 -2.78 -18.28 6.99
C ALA A 92 -2.19 -18.57 8.39
N LYS A 93 -2.68 -17.90 9.45
CA LYS A 93 -2.08 -17.90 10.79
C LYS A 93 -0.60 -17.50 10.78
N PHE A 94 -0.22 -16.67 9.82
CA PHE A 94 1.14 -16.20 9.60
C PHE A 94 1.25 -14.73 10.06
N THR A 95 1.34 -14.53 11.38
CA THR A 95 1.28 -13.21 12.03
C THR A 95 2.61 -12.82 12.70
N GLY A 96 3.74 -13.24 12.12
CA GLY A 96 5.08 -12.92 12.59
C GLY A 96 5.49 -11.47 12.30
N THR A 97 6.78 -11.18 12.37
CA THR A 97 7.35 -9.85 12.11
C THR A 97 6.95 -9.28 10.75
N GLU A 98 6.80 -10.13 9.74
CA GLU A 98 6.38 -9.78 8.39
C GLU A 98 4.97 -9.16 8.38
N PHE A 99 4.05 -9.71 9.17
CA PHE A 99 2.69 -9.19 9.30
C PHE A 99 2.67 -7.83 10.00
N TRP A 100 3.44 -7.66 11.07
CA TRP A 100 3.44 -6.42 11.84
C TRP A 100 4.19 -5.28 11.13
N ALA A 101 5.43 -5.53 10.71
CA ALA A 101 6.30 -4.49 10.14
C ALA A 101 5.87 -4.08 8.74
N ASN A 102 5.45 -5.03 7.89
CA ASN A 102 5.07 -4.75 6.52
C ASN A 102 3.57 -4.48 6.40
N CYS A 103 2.74 -5.46 6.78
CA CYS A 103 1.30 -5.37 6.48
C CYS A 103 0.57 -4.37 7.38
N LEU A 104 0.66 -4.54 8.70
CA LEU A 104 -0.10 -3.72 9.63
C LEU A 104 0.48 -2.31 9.75
N GLY A 105 1.81 -2.17 9.74
CA GLY A 105 2.48 -0.87 9.69
C GLY A 105 2.02 -0.03 8.49
N MET A 106 2.01 -0.62 7.29
CA MET A 106 1.54 0.06 6.09
C MET A 106 0.02 0.31 6.08
N LEU A 107 -0.77 -0.59 6.68
CA LEU A 107 -2.21 -0.35 6.84
C LEU A 107 -2.47 0.86 7.73
N ILE A 108 -1.82 0.94 8.89
CA ILE A 108 -1.96 2.08 9.81
C ILE A 108 -1.51 3.38 9.13
N LEU A 109 -0.34 3.35 8.47
CA LEU A 109 0.20 4.51 7.77
C LEU A 109 -0.74 4.98 6.64
N SER A 110 -1.31 4.06 5.86
CA SER A 110 -2.22 4.40 4.77
C SER A 110 -3.57 4.90 5.26
N ILE A 111 -4.11 4.37 6.37
CA ILE A 111 -5.30 4.91 7.03
C ILE A 111 -5.03 6.32 7.54
N ALA A 112 -3.89 6.54 8.20
CA ALA A 112 -3.52 7.86 8.70
C ALA A 112 -3.39 8.88 7.54
N ALA A 113 -2.74 8.49 6.44
CA ALA A 113 -2.63 9.35 5.25
C ALA A 113 -3.99 9.67 4.65
N LEU A 114 -4.91 8.70 4.58
CA LEU A 114 -6.27 8.92 4.10
C LEU A 114 -7.04 9.88 5.01
N ILE A 115 -6.99 9.68 6.33
CA ILE A 115 -7.64 10.55 7.32
C ILE A 115 -7.08 11.98 7.22
N VAL A 116 -5.76 12.15 7.20
CA VAL A 116 -5.12 13.46 7.07
C VAL A 116 -5.50 14.16 5.76
N THR A 117 -5.68 13.41 4.69
CA THR A 117 -6.11 13.96 3.39
C THR A 117 -7.59 14.35 3.38
N LEU A 118 -8.44 13.66 4.16
CA LEU A 118 -9.89 13.92 4.24
C LEU A 118 -10.27 14.96 5.30
N ALA A 119 -9.44 15.13 6.33
CA ALA A 119 -9.68 16.05 7.44
C ALA A 119 -9.18 17.48 7.16
N ALA A 120 -8.55 17.69 6.00
CA ALA A 120 -8.08 18.98 5.51
C ALA A 120 -9.01 19.48 4.42
#